data_AF-F8UI69-F1
#
_entry.id   AF-F8UI69-F1
#
_cell.length_a   1.000
_cell.length_b   1.000
_cell.length_c   1.000
_cell.angle_alpha   90.00
_cell.angle_beta   90.00
_cell.angle_gamma   90.00
#
_symmetry.space_group_name_H-M   'P 1'
#
loop_
_entity.id
_entity.type
_entity.pdbx_description
1 polymer ?
#
loop_
_entity_poly.entity_id
_entity_poly.type
_entity_poly.pdbx_seq_one_letter_code
_entity_poly.pdbx_strand_id
1 'polypeptide(L)'
;IIGTPLYMSPEQAQGKEGDFRSDIYSLGITLYQMLMGKPPFMSTDTRILMKNHIEAEVPPISSDIPVIVRKLVLKMTDKNPEKRFSNYESLIKELDKIEKRLTQKDILCLYSVLD
;
A
#
# COMPACT_ATOMS: atom_id res chain seq x y z
N ILE A 1 7.39 3.98 -19.77
CA ILE A 1 6.81 2.67 -19.39
C ILE A 1 5.84 2.96 -18.27
N ILE A 2 4.54 2.93 -18.58
CA ILE A 2 3.47 3.17 -17.61
C ILE A 2 3.33 1.87 -16.83
N GLY A 3 3.55 1.88 -15.50
CA GLY A 3 3.38 0.68 -14.68
C GLY A 3 1.99 0.07 -14.82
N THR A 4 1.80 -1.17 -14.36
CA THR A 4 0.46 -1.79 -14.34
C THR A 4 -0.50 -0.86 -13.56
N PRO A 5 -1.57 -0.31 -14.19
CA PRO A 5 -2.38 0.77 -13.60
C PRO A 5 -2.94 0.48 -12.20
N LEU A 6 -3.05 -0.79 -11.83
CA LEU A 6 -3.47 -1.27 -10.51
C LEU A 6 -2.56 -0.82 -9.36
N TYR A 7 -1.30 -0.46 -9.62
CA TYR A 7 -0.31 -0.10 -8.58
C TYR A 7 0.20 1.33 -8.74
N MET A 8 -0.40 2.11 -9.64
CA MET A 8 0.07 3.45 -9.97
C MET A 8 -0.10 4.42 -8.80
N SER A 9 0.88 5.29 -8.56
CA SER A 9 0.73 6.34 -7.55
C SER A 9 -0.26 7.44 -8.01
N PRO A 10 -0.85 8.21 -7.09
CA PRO A 10 -1.74 9.33 -7.42
C PRO A 10 -1.10 10.34 -8.37
N GLU A 11 0.17 10.66 -8.17
CA GLU A 11 0.94 11.58 -8.99
C GLU A 11 1.18 11.04 -10.42
N GLN A 12 1.53 9.75 -10.54
CA GLN A 12 1.64 9.10 -11.85
C GLN A 12 0.28 8.99 -12.56
N ALA A 13 -0.80 8.74 -11.81
CA ALA A 13 -2.17 8.72 -12.33
C ALA A 13 -2.63 10.11 -12.82
N GLN A 14 -2.01 11.18 -12.34
CA GLN A 14 -2.22 12.54 -12.86
C GLN A 14 -1.30 12.88 -14.04
N GLY A 15 -0.47 11.94 -14.50
CA GLY A 15 0.53 12.18 -15.54
C GLY A 15 1.73 13.03 -15.09
N LYS A 16 1.93 13.19 -13.78
CA LYS A 16 3.10 13.88 -13.21
C LYS A 16 4.26 12.90 -13.08
N GLU A 17 5.48 13.43 -13.07
CA GLU A 17 6.64 12.64 -12.69
C GLU A 17 6.54 12.26 -11.21
N GLY A 18 6.74 10.96 -10.95
CA GLY A 18 6.89 10.44 -9.60
C GLY A 18 8.35 10.48 -9.16
N ASP A 19 8.57 10.55 -7.85
CA ASP A 19 9.88 10.29 -7.25
C ASP A 19 9.87 8.91 -6.54
N PHE A 20 10.88 8.65 -5.72
CA PHE A 20 11.02 7.40 -4.94
C PHE A 20 9.78 7.06 -4.08
N ARG A 21 8.93 8.05 -3.76
CA ARG A 21 7.71 7.85 -2.97
C ARG A 21 6.57 7.29 -3.79
N SER A 22 6.63 7.36 -5.12
CA SER A 22 5.72 6.61 -5.99
C SER A 22 5.94 5.11 -5.82
N ASP A 23 7.19 4.65 -5.72
CA ASP A 23 7.49 3.23 -5.48
C ASP A 23 6.98 2.77 -4.10
N ILE A 24 7.10 3.64 -3.08
CA ILE A 24 6.54 3.36 -1.74
C ILE A 24 5.01 3.17 -1.81
N TYR A 25 4.32 3.99 -2.60
CA TYR A 25 2.88 3.82 -2.81
C TYR A 25 2.58 2.49 -3.50
N SER A 26 3.25 2.19 -4.61
CA SER A 26 3.06 0.93 -5.35
C SER A 26 3.32 -0.30 -4.49
N LEU A 27 4.34 -0.25 -3.63
CA LEU A 27 4.62 -1.30 -2.65
C LEU A 27 3.51 -1.40 -1.59
N GLY A 28 2.96 -0.26 -1.14
CA GLY A 28 1.82 -0.24 -0.21
C GLY A 28 0.57 -0.89 -0.80
N ILE A 29 0.29 -0.64 -2.09
CA ILE A 29 -0.78 -1.31 -2.82
C ILE A 29 -0.52 -2.81 -2.97
N THR A 30 0.72 -3.20 -3.24
CA THR A 30 1.14 -4.60 -3.30
C THR A 30 0.93 -5.30 -1.95
N LEU A 31 1.36 -4.67 -0.86
CA LEU A 31 1.15 -5.19 0.49
C LEU A 31 -0.34 -5.29 0.83
N TYR A 32 -1.15 -4.30 0.47
CA TYR A 32 -2.60 -4.39 0.61
C TYR A 32 -3.15 -5.63 -0.11
N GLN A 33 -2.73 -5.84 -1.36
CA GLN A 33 -3.18 -6.99 -2.15
C GLN A 33 -2.77 -8.32 -1.52
N MET A 34 -1.55 -8.43 -1.00
CA MET A 34 -1.10 -9.64 -0.29
C MET A 34 -1.97 -9.93 0.94
N LEU A 35 -2.44 -8.89 1.64
CA LEU A 35 -3.26 -9.05 2.84
C LEU A 35 -4.74 -9.32 2.53
N MET A 36 -5.24 -8.83 1.40
CA MET A 36 -6.67 -8.84 1.07
C MET A 36 -7.01 -9.74 -0.13
N GLY A 37 -6.03 -10.40 -0.74
CA GLY A 37 -6.14 -11.23 -1.94
C GLY A 37 -6.38 -10.46 -3.26
N LYS A 38 -6.63 -9.14 -3.19
CA LYS A 38 -6.90 -8.28 -4.36
C LYS A 38 -6.44 -6.84 -4.11
N PRO A 39 -6.06 -6.09 -5.16
CA PRO A 39 -5.72 -4.68 -5.00
C PRO A 39 -6.94 -3.87 -4.52
N PRO A 40 -6.72 -2.71 -3.87
CA PRO A 40 -7.80 -1.91 -3.31
C PRO A 40 -8.69 -1.28 -4.39
N PHE A 41 -8.15 -1.06 -5.58
CA PHE A 41 -8.85 -0.48 -6.71
C PHE A 41 -8.75 -1.40 -7.92
N MET A 42 -9.91 -1.70 -8.52
CA MET A 42 -10.02 -2.50 -9.73
C MET A 42 -11.10 -1.90 -10.62
N SER A 43 -10.82 -1.80 -11.91
CA SER A 43 -11.79 -1.36 -12.92
C SER A 43 -11.30 -1.81 -14.30
N THR A 44 -12.22 -2.19 -15.17
CA THR A 44 -11.93 -2.43 -16.59
C THR A 44 -11.74 -1.12 -17.36
N ASP A 45 -12.28 -0.01 -16.85
CA ASP A 45 -12.00 1.34 -17.34
C ASP A 45 -10.77 1.91 -16.61
N THR A 46 -9.69 2.11 -17.36
CA THR A 46 -8.42 2.66 -16.86
C THR A 46 -8.57 4.07 -16.29
N ARG A 47 -9.46 4.92 -16.83
CA ARG A 47 -9.67 6.29 -16.32
C ARG A 47 -10.32 6.26 -14.94
N ILE A 48 -11.29 5.36 -14.74
CA ILE A 48 -11.91 5.14 -13.42
C ILE A 48 -10.86 4.62 -12.43
N LEU A 49 -10.01 3.68 -12.86
CA LEU A 49 -8.93 3.16 -12.02
C LEU A 49 -7.96 4.28 -11.60
N MET A 50 -7.49 5.09 -12.54
CA MET A 50 -6.62 6.23 -12.26
C MET A 50 -7.29 7.22 -11.30
N LYS A 51 -8.58 7.54 -11.51
CA LYS A 51 -9.34 8.40 -10.61
C LYS A 51 -9.41 7.85 -9.18
N ASN A 52 -9.62 6.53 -9.03
CA ASN A 52 -9.62 5.89 -7.70
C ASN A 52 -8.25 6.03 -7.01
N HIS A 53 -7.15 5.87 -7.75
CA HIS A 53 -5.83 6.11 -7.20
C HIS A 53 -5.64 7.56 -6.75
N ILE A 54 -6.27 8.53 -7.41
CA ILE A 54 -6.17 9.95 -7.05
C ILE A 54 -7.04 10.32 -5.85
N GLU A 55 -8.30 9.86 -5.83
CA GLU A 55 -9.34 10.42 -4.96
C GLU A 55 -9.90 9.41 -3.94
N ALA A 56 -9.97 8.12 -4.28
CA ALA A 56 -10.65 7.14 -3.45
C ALA A 56 -9.79 6.75 -2.25
N GLU A 57 -10.45 6.61 -1.09
CA GLU A 57 -9.83 6.02 0.10
C GLU A 57 -9.55 4.54 -0.14
N VAL A 58 -8.42 4.06 0.40
CA VAL A 58 -8.12 2.62 0.40
C VAL A 58 -9.16 1.92 1.29
N PRO A 59 -9.86 0.88 0.80
CA PRO A 59 -10.83 0.16 1.61
C PRO A 59 -10.21 -0.39 2.90
N PRO A 60 -11.00 -0.58 3.97
CA PRO A 60 -10.46 -1.06 5.24
C PRO A 60 -9.91 -2.49 5.11
N ILE A 61 -8.70 -2.69 5.64
CA ILE A 61 -8.08 -4.02 5.82
C ILE A 61 -8.78 -4.74 6.98
N SER A 62 -8.91 -6.07 6.89
CA SER A 62 -9.54 -6.90 7.93
C SER A 62 -9.00 -6.58 9.33
N SER A 63 -9.90 -6.58 10.33
CA SER A 63 -9.55 -6.38 11.74
C SER A 63 -8.61 -7.46 12.28
N ASP A 64 -8.56 -8.63 11.64
CA ASP A 64 -7.70 -9.75 12.00
C ASP A 64 -6.22 -9.45 11.73
N ILE A 65 -5.93 -8.60 10.74
CA ILE A 65 -4.57 -8.16 10.44
C ILE A 65 -4.09 -7.21 11.54
N PRO A 66 -2.92 -7.38 12.15
CA PRO A 66 -2.44 -6.53 13.23
C PRO A 66 -2.51 -5.03 12.90
N VAL A 67 -2.99 -4.22 13.85
CA VAL A 67 -3.22 -2.77 13.66
C VAL A 67 -1.96 -2.04 13.19
N ILE A 68 -0.77 -2.49 13.60
CA ILE A 68 0.51 -1.91 13.19
C ILE A 68 0.77 -2.11 11.69
N VAL A 69 0.38 -3.25 11.12
CA VAL A 69 0.49 -3.55 9.69
C VAL A 69 -0.53 -2.73 8.90
N ARG A 70 -1.78 -2.63 9.39
CA ARG A 70 -2.80 -1.77 8.75
C ARG A 70 -2.34 -0.32 8.67
N LYS A 71 -1.77 0.21 9.76
CA LYS A 71 -1.22 1.58 9.81
C LYS A 71 -0.05 1.77 8.85
N LEU A 72 0.81 0.77 8.69
CA LEU A 72 1.89 0.80 7.72
C LEU A 72 1.34 0.96 6.30
N VAL A 73 0.39 0.10 5.89
CA VAL A 73 -0.23 0.18 4.55
C VAL A 73 -0.83 1.56 4.32
N LEU A 74 -1.65 2.06 5.24
CA LEU A 74 -2.29 3.37 5.13
C LEU A 74 -1.27 4.51 4.94
N LYS A 75 -0.14 4.45 5.66
CA LYS A 75 0.93 5.45 5.51
C LYS A 75 1.64 5.34 4.16
N MET A 76 1.91 4.12 3.68
CA MET A 76 2.55 3.91 2.38
C MET A 76 1.64 4.38 1.24
N THR A 77 0.32 4.23 1.38
CA THR A 77 -0.68 4.57 0.37
C THR A 77 -1.32 5.95 0.55
N ASP A 78 -0.73 6.84 1.35
CA ASP A 78 -1.27 8.20 1.50
C ASP A 78 -1.27 8.92 0.12
N LYS A 79 -2.35 9.66 -0.16
CA LYS A 79 -2.49 10.37 -1.44
C LYS A 79 -1.48 11.49 -1.59
N ASN A 80 -1.04 12.08 -0.48
CA ASN A 80 0.04 13.07 -0.45
C ASN A 80 1.40 12.36 -0.26
N PRO A 81 2.33 12.41 -1.25
CA PRO A 81 3.65 11.81 -1.13
C PRO A 81 4.43 12.26 0.12
N GLU A 82 4.27 13.53 0.55
CA GLU A 82 4.94 14.08 1.73
C GLU A 82 4.48 13.45 3.06
N LYS A 83 3.29 12.84 3.08
CA LYS A 83 2.76 12.11 4.25
C LYS A 83 3.22 10.65 4.32
N ARG A 84 3.85 10.14 3.26
CA ARG A 84 4.44 8.79 3.20
C ARG A 84 5.77 8.77 3.96
N PHE A 85 6.65 7.83 3.64
CA PHE A 85 8.00 7.77 4.19
C PHE A 85 8.93 8.72 3.43
N SER A 86 9.76 9.46 4.17
CA SER A 86 10.65 10.50 3.61
C SER A 86 11.89 9.94 2.92
N ASN A 87 12.17 8.64 3.09
CA ASN A 87 13.20 7.88 2.40
C ASN A 87 13.00 6.37 2.66
N TYR A 88 13.71 5.54 1.91
CA TYR A 88 13.65 4.08 2.04
C TYR A 88 14.15 3.60 3.42
N GLU A 89 15.15 4.25 4.01
CA GLU A 89 15.68 3.89 5.33
C GLU A 89 14.63 4.02 6.43
N SER A 90 13.76 5.04 6.34
CA SER A 90 12.68 5.25 7.30
C SER A 90 11.57 4.20 7.17
N LEU A 91 11.31 3.72 5.94
CA LEU A 91 10.39 2.61 5.70
C LEU A 91 10.99 1.29 6.24
N ILE A 92 12.25 0.99 5.93
CA ILE A 92 12.95 -0.22 6.40
C ILE A 92 12.98 -0.25 7.94
N LYS A 93 13.34 0.86 8.59
CA LYS A 93 13.32 0.95 10.06
C LYS A 93 11.94 0.70 10.65
N GLU A 94 10.86 1.08 9.97
CA GLU A 94 9.50 0.83 10.45
C GLU A 94 9.11 -0.64 10.26
N LEU A 95 9.49 -1.24 9.12
CA LEU A 95 9.33 -2.67 8.87
C LEU A 95 10.05 -3.51 9.94
N ASP A 96 11.32 -3.21 10.23
CA ASP A 96 12.11 -3.90 11.27
C ASP A 96 11.46 -3.80 12.66
N LYS A 97 10.87 -2.64 12.99
CA LYS A 97 10.14 -2.46 14.25
C LYS A 97 8.85 -3.26 14.29
N ILE A 98 8.13 -3.32 13.17
CA ILE A 98 6.90 -4.10 13.06
C ILE A 98 7.23 -5.57 13.21
N GLU A 99 8.20 -6.09 12.45
CA GLU A 99 8.67 -7.47 12.52
C GLU A 99 8.98 -7.89 13.96
N LYS A 100 9.76 -7.09 14.69
CA LYS A 100 10.12 -7.36 16.09
C LYS A 100 8.94 -7.32 17.07
N ARG A 101 7.82 -6.68 16.70
CA ARG A 101 6.62 -6.54 17.53
C ARG A 101 5.53 -7.54 17.17
N LEU A 102 5.59 -8.17 16.00
CA LEU A 102 4.67 -9.23 15.62
C LEU A 102 4.91 -10.44 16.52
N THR A 103 3.83 -10.96 17.09
CA THR A 103 3.85 -12.20 17.85
C THR A 103 3.74 -13.41 16.91
N GLN A 104 4.03 -14.61 17.41
CA GLN A 104 3.80 -15.85 16.65
C GLN A 104 2.35 -15.97 16.15
N LYS A 105 1.38 -15.52 16.95
CA LYS A 105 -0.03 -15.50 16.58
C LYS A 105 -0.30 -14.54 15.42
N ASP A 106 0.30 -13.35 15.45
CA ASP A 106 0.18 -12.37 14.38
C ASP A 106 0.75 -12.91 13.06
N ILE A 107 1.91 -13.57 13.15
CA ILE A 107 2.56 -14.21 12.00
C ILE A 107 1.67 -15.33 11.42
N LEU A 108 1.11 -16.20 12.28
CA LEU A 108 0.16 -17.24 11.85
C LEU A 108 -1.07 -16.66 11.15
N CYS A 109 -1.60 -15.53 11.65
CA CYS A 109 -2.70 -14.82 11.00
C CYS A 109 -2.29 -14.29 9.61
N LEU A 110 -1.11 -13.70 9.49
CA LEU A 110 -0.58 -13.24 8.19
C LEU A 110 -0.35 -14.38 7.19
N TYR A 111 0.04 -15.57 7.66
CA TYR A 111 0.14 -16.74 6.78
C TYR A 111 -1.23 -17.26 6.34
N SER A 112 -2.23 -17.25 7.23
CA SER A 112 -3.58 -17.73 6.91
C SER A 112 -4.32 -16.90 5.85
N VAL A 113 -3.83 -15.70 5.52
CA VAL A 113 -4.37 -14.87 4.42
C VAL A 113 -3.62 -15.04 3.10
N LEU A 114 -2.51 -15.79 3.09
CA LEU A 114 -1.69 -16.04 1.90
C LEU A 114 -1.97 -17.40 1.24
N ASP A 115 -2.83 -18.23 1.84
CA ASP A 115 -3.35 -19.49 1.31
C ASP A 115 -4.67 -19.28 0.53
#